data_AF-A0A3C1BS93-F1
#
_entry.id   AF-A0A3C1BS93-F1
#
_cell.length_a   1.000
_cell.length_b   1.000
_cell.length_c   1.000
_cell.angle_alpha   90.00
_cell.angle_beta   90.00
_cell.angle_gamma   90.00
#
_symmetry.space_group_name_H-M   'P 1'
#
loop_
_entity.id
_entity.type
_entity.pdbx_description
1 polymer ?
#
loop_
_entity_poly.entity_id
_entity_poly.type
_entity_poly.pdbx_seq_one_letter_code
_entity_poly.pdbx_strand_id
1 'polypeptide(L)'
;MLLVKDINDSKEEMSAIADVIKRCRYDMVQVNTVFRPPAYSGTKGLNEEELIDAFLYFKSFGINVEPVGNFVKSLGGTTDENLPERVSALLRMRPCTVNDICAVFGSDEAKTAAVTDRMVKDGLIEEKIFKGQKFYFGRR
;
A
#
# COMPACT_ATOMS: atom_id res chain seq x y z
N MET A 1 2.60 11.53 -1.55
CA MET A 1 1.54 11.80 -2.55
C MET A 1 1.10 10.50 -3.18
N LEU A 2 -0.21 10.36 -3.49
CA LEU A 2 -0.77 9.23 -4.22
C LEU A 2 -1.17 9.69 -5.63
N LEU A 3 -0.66 9.01 -6.65
CA LEU A 3 -1.13 9.11 -8.03
C LEU A 3 -2.10 7.97 -8.34
N VAL A 4 -3.16 8.30 -9.05
CA VAL A 4 -4.23 7.40 -9.43
C VAL A 4 -4.51 7.60 -10.90
N LYS A 5 -4.52 6.49 -11.63
CA LYS A 5 -4.62 6.49 -13.08
C LYS A 5 -5.95 7.11 -13.52
N ASP A 6 -5.89 7.97 -14.52
CA ASP A 6 -7.02 8.71 -15.10
C ASP A 6 -7.71 9.67 -14.11
N ILE A 7 -7.08 9.98 -12.97
CA ILE A 7 -7.62 10.91 -11.96
C ILE A 7 -6.69 12.11 -11.76
N ASN A 8 -5.41 11.85 -11.49
CA ASN A 8 -4.44 12.92 -11.19
C ASN A 8 -3.04 12.64 -11.77
N ASP A 9 -2.98 11.83 -12.83
CA ASP A 9 -1.76 11.43 -13.53
C ASP A 9 -1.56 12.17 -14.88
N SER A 10 -2.44 13.11 -15.21
CA SER A 10 -2.22 14.02 -16.34
C SER A 10 -1.13 15.03 -16.04
N LYS A 11 -0.50 15.59 -17.08
CA LYS A 11 0.58 16.60 -16.90
C LYS A 11 0.05 17.88 -16.26
N GLU A 12 -1.19 18.24 -16.57
CA GLU A 12 -1.88 19.39 -16.01
C GLU A 12 -2.08 19.23 -14.50
N GLU A 13 -2.59 18.07 -14.08
CA GLU A 13 -2.79 17.74 -12.66
C GLU A 13 -1.46 17.64 -11.92
N MET A 14 -0.47 16.94 -12.50
CA MET A 14 0.87 16.83 -11.90
C MET A 14 1.57 18.18 -11.77
N SER A 15 1.37 19.10 -12.73
CA SER A 15 1.90 20.47 -12.63
C SER A 15 1.25 21.24 -11.48
N ALA A 16 -0.07 21.16 -11.35
CA ALA A 16 -0.79 21.79 -10.24
C ALA A 16 -0.34 21.25 -8.89
N ILE A 17 -0.11 19.93 -8.80
CA ILE A 17 0.41 19.32 -7.57
C ILE A 17 1.86 19.76 -7.30
N ALA A 18 2.71 19.84 -8.34
CA ALA A 18 4.09 20.31 -8.21
C ALA A 18 4.16 21.74 -7.64
N ASP A 19 3.28 22.63 -8.08
CA ASP A 19 3.18 23.99 -7.57
C ASP A 19 2.82 24.04 -6.08
N VAL A 20 1.91 23.17 -5.64
CA VAL A 20 1.56 23.05 -4.22
C VAL A 20 2.73 22.51 -3.41
N ILE A 21 3.39 21.44 -3.87
CA ILE A 21 4.55 20.84 -3.21
C ILE A 21 5.66 21.88 -3.00
N LYS A 22 5.95 22.71 -4.02
CA LYS A 22 6.97 23.77 -3.93
C LYS A 22 6.66 24.79 -2.85
N ARG A 23 5.38 25.14 -2.65
CA ARG A 23 4.96 26.08 -1.60
C ARG A 23 5.15 25.48 -0.20
N CYS A 24 4.96 24.16 -0.06
CA CYS A 24 5.14 23.46 1.20
C CYS A 24 6.61 23.23 1.58
N ARG A 25 7.54 23.26 0.62
CA ARG A 25 8.99 23.09 0.83
C ARG A 25 9.38 21.77 1.52
N TYR A 26 8.83 20.65 1.05
CA TYR A 26 9.23 19.32 1.53
C TYR A 26 10.66 18.97 1.08
N ASP A 27 11.44 18.31 1.95
CA ASP A 27 12.78 17.80 1.62
C ASP A 27 12.73 16.60 0.64
N MET A 28 11.68 15.79 0.76
CA MET A 28 11.45 14.59 -0.05
C MET A 28 9.96 14.35 -0.21
N VAL A 29 9.52 14.04 -1.43
CA VAL A 29 8.15 13.64 -1.74
C VAL A 29 8.11 12.18 -2.15
N GLN A 30 7.51 11.38 -1.28
CA GLN A 30 7.17 10.01 -1.59
C GLN A 30 6.03 9.95 -2.60
N VAL A 31 6.23 9.25 -3.72
CA VAL A 31 5.21 9.06 -4.75
C VAL A 31 4.71 7.62 -4.73
N ASN A 32 3.41 7.47 -4.55
CA ASN A 32 2.68 6.21 -4.46
C ASN A 32 1.72 6.04 -5.62
N THR A 33 1.27 4.81 -5.82
CA THR A 33 0.08 4.50 -6.63
C THR A 33 -0.74 3.38 -6.00
N VAL A 34 -1.86 3.02 -6.62
CA VAL A 34 -2.74 1.95 -6.13
C VAL A 34 -2.12 0.57 -6.38
N PHE A 35 -1.44 0.07 -5.34
CA PHE A 35 -0.85 -1.28 -5.28
C PHE A 35 -1.69 -2.28 -4.49
N ARG A 36 -2.65 -1.80 -3.70
CA ARG A 36 -3.56 -2.63 -2.91
C ARG A 36 -4.97 -2.55 -3.50
N PRO A 37 -5.81 -3.58 -3.31
CA PRO A 37 -7.20 -3.53 -3.70
C PRO A 37 -7.88 -2.25 -3.17
N PRO A 38 -8.42 -1.38 -4.05
CA PRO A 38 -9.05 -0.14 -3.63
C PRO A 38 -10.44 -0.39 -3.02
N ALA A 39 -10.90 0.55 -2.19
CA ALA A 39 -12.27 0.52 -1.66
C ALA A 39 -13.32 0.84 -2.75
N TYR A 40 -12.96 1.67 -3.73
CA TYR A 40 -13.82 2.03 -4.86
C TYR A 40 -13.48 1.18 -6.08
N SER A 41 -14.51 0.58 -6.67
CA SER A 41 -14.36 -0.19 -7.91
C SER A 41 -13.94 0.72 -9.07
N GLY A 42 -13.10 0.19 -9.96
CA GLY A 42 -12.62 0.92 -11.13
C GLY A 42 -11.39 1.80 -10.89
N THR A 43 -10.99 2.04 -9.64
CA THR A 43 -9.75 2.76 -9.33
C THR A 43 -8.53 1.93 -9.73
N LYS A 44 -7.62 2.51 -10.50
CA LYS A 44 -6.41 1.85 -10.98
C LYS A 44 -5.16 2.62 -10.57
N GLY A 45 -4.10 1.87 -10.33
CA GLY A 45 -2.78 2.44 -10.16
C GLY A 45 -2.06 2.50 -11.50
N LEU A 46 -1.22 3.51 -11.65
CA LEU A 46 -0.18 3.60 -12.68
C LEU A 46 0.64 2.30 -12.74
N ASN A 47 1.09 1.96 -13.95
CA ASN A 47 2.08 0.92 -14.18
C ASN A 47 3.51 1.44 -13.88
N GLU A 48 4.52 0.59 -14.05
CA GLU A 48 5.91 0.92 -13.75
C GLU A 48 6.46 2.04 -14.63
N GLU A 49 6.21 1.99 -15.94
CA GLU A 49 6.64 3.01 -16.91
C GLU A 49 5.98 4.37 -16.58
N GLU A 50 4.67 4.38 -16.33
CA GLU A 50 3.90 5.57 -15.95
C GLU A 50 4.41 6.20 -14.64
N LEU A 51 4.81 5.38 -13.66
CA LEU A 51 5.42 5.86 -12.42
C LEU A 51 6.79 6.49 -12.66
N ILE A 52 7.63 5.86 -13.48
CA ILE A 52 8.95 6.38 -13.84
C ILE A 52 8.79 7.74 -14.54
N ASP A 53 7.87 7.84 -15.49
CA ASP A 53 7.56 9.08 -16.20
C ASP A 53 7.08 10.17 -15.23
N ALA A 54 6.18 9.83 -14.30
CA ALA A 54 5.74 10.75 -13.27
C ALA A 54 6.90 11.22 -12.37
N PHE A 55 7.81 10.32 -11.97
CA PHE A 55 8.98 10.69 -11.16
C PHE A 55 9.91 11.64 -11.91
N LEU A 56 10.22 11.34 -13.17
CA LEU A 56 11.02 12.21 -14.02
C LEU A 56 10.36 13.58 -14.20
N TYR A 57 9.03 13.59 -14.38
CA TYR A 57 8.27 14.81 -14.49
C TYR A 57 8.39 15.68 -13.24
N PHE A 58 8.14 15.15 -12.04
CA PHE A 58 8.32 15.91 -10.80
C PHE A 58 9.78 16.35 -10.56
N LYS A 59 10.76 15.51 -10.91
CA LYS A 59 12.18 15.90 -10.86
C LYS A 59 12.49 17.08 -11.76
N SER A 60 11.84 17.20 -12.92
CA SER A 60 12.03 18.35 -13.82
C SER A 60 11.60 19.69 -13.20
N PHE A 61 10.71 19.66 -12.19
CA PHE A 61 10.35 20.83 -11.40
C PHE A 61 11.32 21.11 -10.25
N GLY A 62 12.39 20.32 -10.08
CA GLY A 62 13.31 20.41 -8.95
C GLY A 62 12.78 19.79 -7.65
N ILE A 63 11.74 18.94 -7.74
CA ILE A 63 11.17 18.25 -6.58
C ILE A 63 11.95 16.95 -6.38
N ASN A 64 12.46 16.77 -5.17
CA ASN A 64 13.08 15.51 -4.79
C ASN A 64 12.00 14.47 -4.54
N VAL A 65 12.00 13.39 -5.32
CA VAL A 65 10.99 12.33 -5.25
C VAL A 65 11.64 10.97 -5.05
N GLU A 66 10.96 10.12 -4.28
CA GLU A 66 11.32 8.72 -4.09
C GLU A 66 10.08 7.83 -4.26
N PRO A 67 10.25 6.59 -4.76
CA PRO A 67 9.20 5.61 -4.65
C PRO A 67 8.93 5.33 -3.18
N VAL A 68 7.68 5.06 -2.84
CA VAL A 68 7.40 4.45 -1.54
C VAL A 68 7.93 3.03 -1.55
N GLY A 69 9.04 2.84 -0.83
CA GLY A 69 9.34 1.51 -0.29
C GLY A 69 8.17 1.09 0.58
N ASN A 70 7.78 -0.19 0.54
CA ASN A 70 6.79 -0.76 1.46
C ASN A 70 7.22 -0.49 2.91
N PHE A 71 6.92 0.70 3.44
CA PHE A 71 7.24 1.10 4.79
C PHE A 71 6.19 0.46 5.67
N VAL A 72 6.44 -0.80 5.91
CA VAL A 72 5.82 -1.50 6.99
C VAL A 72 6.60 -1.10 8.24
N LYS A 73 6.12 -0.08 8.94
CA LYS A 73 6.61 0.18 10.30
C LYS A 73 6.34 -1.10 11.10
N SER A 74 7.42 -1.81 11.43
CA SER A 74 7.42 -2.86 12.42
C SER A 74 6.70 -2.31 13.65
N LEU A 75 5.56 -2.92 13.99
CA LEU A 75 4.96 -2.74 15.31
C LEU A 75 5.83 -3.57 16.25
N GLY A 76 7.01 -3.04 16.57
CA GLY A 76 8.02 -3.73 17.37
C GLY A 76 7.44 -4.19 18.70
N GLY A 77 7.78 -5.44 19.05
CA GLY A 77 7.42 -6.06 20.32
C GLY A 77 6.09 -6.81 20.30
N THR A 78 6.02 -7.82 21.16
CA THR A 78 4.88 -8.66 21.55
C THR A 78 4.78 -10.01 20.87
N THR A 79 4.73 -11.02 21.74
CA THR A 79 4.65 -12.47 21.58
C THR A 79 3.58 -12.92 20.58
N ASP A 80 3.82 -14.09 19.96
CA ASP A 80 2.94 -14.78 19.00
C ASP A 80 1.49 -14.99 19.50
N GLU A 81 1.24 -14.85 20.81
CA GLU A 81 0.01 -15.25 21.51
C GLU A 81 -1.26 -14.48 21.10
N ASN A 82 -1.16 -13.45 20.25
CA ASN A 82 -2.31 -12.62 19.82
C ASN A 82 -2.28 -12.26 18.32
N LEU A 83 -1.63 -13.11 17.51
CA LEU A 83 -1.47 -12.86 16.07
C LEU A 83 -2.81 -12.75 15.30
N PRO A 84 -3.83 -13.62 15.52
CA PRO A 84 -5.11 -13.53 14.80
C PRO A 84 -5.86 -12.21 14.99
N GLU A 85 -5.89 -11.69 16.22
CA GLU A 85 -6.55 -10.44 16.58
C GLU A 85 -5.82 -9.24 15.99
N ARG A 86 -4.48 -9.27 16.01
CA ARG A 86 -3.63 -8.24 15.38
C ARG A 86 -3.80 -8.24 13.87
N VAL A 87 -3.85 -9.42 13.24
CA VAL A 87 -4.13 -9.57 11.81
C VAL A 87 -5.51 -8.99 11.50
N SER A 88 -6.54 -9.32 12.29
CA SER A 88 -7.89 -8.78 12.11
C SER A 88 -7.91 -7.24 12.19
N ALA A 89 -7.24 -6.67 13.18
CA ALA A 89 -7.13 -5.22 13.35
C ALA A 89 -6.41 -4.55 12.17
N LEU A 90 -5.33 -5.16 11.67
CA LEU A 90 -4.60 -4.68 10.50
C LEU A 90 -5.48 -4.72 9.24
N LEU A 91 -6.16 -5.83 9.00
CA LEU A 91 -6.96 -6.06 7.80
C LEU A 91 -8.25 -5.23 7.76
N ARG A 92 -8.74 -4.75 8.91
CA ARG A 92 -9.82 -3.75 8.98
C ARG A 92 -9.38 -2.37 8.49
N MET A 93 -8.10 -2.02 8.62
CA MET A 93 -7.56 -0.74 8.14
C MET A 93 -7.22 -0.79 6.65
N ARG A 94 -6.60 -1.88 6.19
CA ARG A 94 -6.15 -2.03 4.81
C ARG A 94 -6.00 -3.50 4.41
N PRO A 95 -6.30 -3.86 3.16
CA PRO A 95 -5.95 -5.17 2.64
C PRO A 95 -4.42 -5.37 2.65
N CYS A 96 -3.99 -6.59 2.98
CA CYS A 96 -2.58 -6.97 3.07
C CYS A 96 -2.34 -8.38 2.51
N THR A 97 -1.13 -8.60 2.01
CA THR A 97 -0.60 -9.94 1.68
C THR A 97 -0.03 -10.62 2.93
N VAL A 98 0.31 -11.92 2.86
CA VAL A 98 1.09 -12.59 3.93
C VAL A 98 2.39 -11.84 4.21
N ASN A 99 3.13 -11.46 3.17
CA ASN A 99 4.40 -10.77 3.29
C ASN A 99 4.27 -9.40 3.97
N ASP A 100 3.19 -8.66 3.67
CA ASP A 100 2.89 -7.41 4.38
C ASP A 100 2.67 -7.67 5.87
N ILE A 101 1.91 -8.71 6.22
CA ILE A 101 1.62 -9.09 7.62
C ILE A 101 2.91 -9.47 8.35
N CYS A 102 3.74 -10.33 7.74
CA CYS A 102 5.04 -10.73 8.29
C CYS A 102 5.93 -9.51 8.52
N ALA A 103 5.97 -8.58 7.58
CA ALA A 103 6.75 -7.35 7.74
C ALA A 103 6.22 -6.46 8.87
N VAL A 104 4.89 -6.44 9.12
CA VAL A 104 4.28 -5.60 10.18
C VAL A 104 4.61 -6.16 11.55
N PHE A 105 4.50 -7.47 11.70
CA PHE A 105 4.55 -8.13 13.00
C PHE A 105 5.89 -8.82 13.29
N GLY A 106 6.79 -8.90 12.31
CA GLY A 106 8.05 -9.65 12.43
C GLY A 106 7.81 -11.16 12.59
N SER A 107 6.68 -11.67 12.11
CA SER A 107 6.27 -13.06 12.26
C SER A 107 6.84 -13.94 11.15
N ASP A 108 6.96 -15.24 11.44
CA ASP A 108 7.36 -16.25 10.46
C ASP A 108 6.28 -16.42 9.37
N GLU A 109 6.71 -16.60 8.12
CA GLU A 109 5.82 -16.69 6.97
C GLU A 109 4.91 -17.91 7.03
N ALA A 110 5.45 -19.08 7.39
CA ALA A 110 4.67 -20.32 7.46
C ALA A 110 3.62 -20.24 8.58
N LYS A 111 3.99 -19.69 9.73
CA LYS A 111 3.02 -19.42 10.82
C LYS A 111 1.94 -18.43 10.39
N THR A 112 2.34 -17.34 9.75
CA THR A 112 1.41 -16.29 9.32
C THR A 112 0.42 -16.83 8.29
N ALA A 113 0.91 -17.58 7.30
CA ALA A 113 0.07 -18.25 6.30
C ALA A 113 -0.92 -19.22 6.95
N ALA A 114 -0.46 -20.07 7.88
CA ALA A 114 -1.34 -21.00 8.59
C ALA A 114 -2.44 -20.29 9.40
N VAL A 115 -2.10 -19.18 10.06
CA VAL A 115 -3.07 -18.35 10.79
C VAL A 115 -4.08 -17.72 9.84
N THR A 116 -3.64 -17.07 8.75
CA THR A 116 -4.55 -16.44 7.79
C THR A 116 -5.45 -17.46 7.10
N ASP A 117 -4.93 -18.64 6.74
CA ASP A 117 -5.73 -19.69 6.10
C ASP A 117 -6.80 -20.25 7.05
N ARG A 118 -6.47 -20.40 8.34
CA ARG A 118 -7.44 -20.77 9.36
C ARG A 118 -8.53 -19.69 9.51
N MET A 119 -8.13 -18.43 9.59
CA MET A 119 -9.09 -17.32 9.71
C MET A 119 -10.01 -17.18 8.50
N VAL A 120 -9.53 -17.50 7.29
CA VAL A 120 -10.38 -17.59 6.08
C VAL A 120 -11.39 -18.73 6.21
N LYS A 121 -10.95 -19.92 6.62
CA LYS A 121 -11.84 -21.08 6.84
C LYS A 121 -12.90 -20.82 7.91
N ASP A 122 -12.51 -20.14 8.98
CA ASP A 122 -13.40 -19.75 10.08
C ASP A 122 -14.31 -18.56 9.71
N GLY A 123 -14.14 -17.98 8.51
CA GLY A 123 -14.96 -16.88 8.01
C GLY A 123 -14.74 -15.55 8.72
N LEU A 124 -13.58 -15.38 9.37
CA LEU A 124 -13.20 -14.15 10.08
C LEU A 124 -12.63 -13.08 9.14
N ILE A 125 -11.99 -13.52 8.06
CA ILE A 125 -11.41 -12.67 7.02
C ILE A 125 -11.76 -13.22 5.64
N GLU A 126 -11.64 -12.38 4.61
CA GLU A 126 -11.86 -12.76 3.22
C GLU A 126 -10.55 -12.72 2.44
N GLU A 127 -10.40 -13.56 1.42
CA GLU A 127 -9.27 -13.50 0.49
C GLU A 127 -9.74 -13.12 -0.93
N LYS A 128 -8.94 -12.32 -1.64
CA LYS A 128 -9.14 -12.00 -3.06
C LYS A 128 -7.81 -11.92 -3.79
N ILE A 129 -7.80 -12.32 -5.06
CA ILE A 129 -6.65 -12.13 -5.93
C ILE A 129 -6.71 -10.74 -6.56
N PHE A 130 -5.61 -9.99 -6.45
CA PHE A 130 -5.45 -8.68 -7.08
C PHE A 130 -4.06 -8.57 -7.68
N LYS A 131 -3.98 -8.22 -8.98
CA LYS A 131 -2.73 -8.15 -9.75
C LYS A 131 -1.85 -9.42 -9.58
N GLY A 132 -2.47 -10.60 -9.57
CA GLY A 132 -1.78 -11.89 -9.42
C GLY A 132 -1.33 -12.25 -7.99
N GLN A 133 -1.61 -11.41 -7.00
CA GLN A 133 -1.23 -11.64 -5.60
C GLN A 133 -2.47 -11.86 -4.73
N LYS A 134 -2.34 -12.71 -3.71
CA LYS A 134 -3.39 -12.97 -2.73
C LYS A 134 -3.38 -11.90 -1.65
N PHE A 135 -4.50 -11.18 -1.52
CA PHE A 135 -4.75 -10.21 -0.47
C PHE A 135 -5.84 -10.72 0.48
N TYR A 136 -5.66 -10.46 1.77
CA TYR A 136 -6.65 -10.69 2.80
C TYR A 136 -7.37 -9.38 3.16
N PHE A 137 -8.61 -9.50 3.60
CA PHE A 137 -9.53 -8.40 3.93
C PHE A 137 -10.20 -8.68 5.28
N GLY A 138 -10.28 -7.67 6.14
CA GLY A 138 -11.01 -7.78 7.39
C GLY A 138 -12.51 -7.74 7.11
N ARG A 139 -13.29 -8.63 7.75
CA ARG A 139 -14.75 -8.45 7.78
C ARG A 139 -15.12 -7.31 8.72
N ARG A 140 -16.14 -6.56 8.30
CA ARG A 140 -16.79 -5.52 9.13
C ARG A 140 -17.68 -6.18 10.17
#